data_AF-A0A7J8BG60-F1
#
_entry.id   AF-A0A7J8BG60-F1
#
_cell.length_a   1.000
_cell.length_b   1.000
_cell.length_c   1.000
_cell.angle_alpha   90.00
_cell.angle_beta   90.00
_cell.angle_gamma   90.00
#
_symmetry.space_group_name_H-M   'P 1'
#
loop_
_entity.id
_entity.type
_entity.pdbx_description
1 polymer ?
#
loop_
_entity_poly.entity_id
_entity_poly.type
_entity_poly.pdbx_seq_one_letter_code
_entity_poly.pdbx_strand_id
1 'polypeptide(L)'
;MEKYARQAINDGVTSTEELSITRDCELYRALNMHYNKANDFEQVPERFLEVAQITLREFFNAIIAGKDVDPSWKKAIYKVICKLDSEVPEIFKSPNCLQELLHE
;
A
#
# COMPACT_ATOMS: atom_id res chain seq x y z
N MET A 1 0.24 -1.92 -7.11
CA MET A 1 -0.87 -2.78 -6.65
C MET A 1 -1.33 -3.72 -7.74
N GLU A 2 -2.02 -3.26 -8.79
CA GLU A 2 -2.50 -4.14 -9.88
C GLU A 2 -1.42 -5.06 -10.48
N LYS A 3 -0.25 -4.51 -10.85
CA LYS A 3 0.88 -5.29 -11.36
C LYS A 3 1.22 -6.48 -10.44
N TYR A 4 1.32 -6.22 -9.14
CA TYR A 4 1.70 -7.23 -8.14
C TYR A 4 0.57 -8.23 -7.88
N ALA A 5 -0.69 -7.80 -7.93
CA ALA A 5 -1.84 -8.70 -7.83
C ALA A 5 -1.89 -9.67 -9.03
N ARG A 6 -1.70 -9.17 -10.27
CA ARG A 6 -1.62 -10.02 -11.47
C ARG A 6 -0.43 -10.96 -11.42
N GLN A 7 0.73 -10.47 -10.95
CA GLN A 7 1.92 -11.30 -10.77
C GLN A 7 1.65 -12.45 -9.81
N ALA A 8 1.08 -12.18 -8.63
CA ALA A 8 0.73 -13.21 -7.66
C ALA A 8 -0.22 -14.27 -8.24
N ILE A 9 -1.22 -13.86 -9.02
CA ILE A 9 -2.13 -14.80 -9.70
C ILE A 9 -1.37 -15.66 -10.71
N ASN A 10 -0.48 -15.07 -11.51
CA ASN A 10 0.35 -15.80 -12.47
C ASN A 10 1.34 -16.77 -11.79
N ASP A 11 1.81 -16.42 -10.59
CA ASP A 11 2.70 -17.25 -9.77
C ASP A 11 1.93 -18.36 -9.03
N GLY A 12 0.61 -18.44 -9.20
CA GLY A 12 -0.23 -19.52 -8.66
C GLY A 12 -0.74 -19.28 -7.25
N VAL A 13 -0.65 -18.06 -6.71
CA VAL A 13 -1.26 -17.72 -5.43
C VAL A 13 -2.78 -17.89 -5.53
N THR A 14 -3.37 -18.60 -4.58
CA THR A 14 -4.80 -18.94 -4.61
C THR A 14 -5.61 -18.23 -3.53
N SER A 15 -4.94 -17.72 -2.49
CA SER A 15 -5.58 -17.18 -1.30
C SER A 15 -5.01 -15.82 -0.89
N THR A 16 -5.87 -14.91 -0.43
CA THR A 16 -5.42 -13.58 0.05
C THR A 16 -4.59 -13.62 1.32
N GLU A 17 -4.69 -14.69 2.09
CA GLU A 17 -3.92 -14.97 3.30
C GLU A 17 -2.43 -15.13 2.99
N GLU A 18 -2.10 -15.62 1.79
CA GLU A 18 -0.73 -15.73 1.29
C GLU A 18 -0.15 -14.36 0.91
N LEU A 19 -1.01 -13.37 0.66
CA LEU A 19 -0.61 -12.00 0.37
C LEU A 19 -0.35 -11.24 1.67
N SER A 20 0.93 -11.19 2.05
CA SER A 20 1.40 -10.38 3.17
C SER A 20 2.40 -9.32 2.68
N ILE A 21 2.33 -8.13 3.28
CA ILE A 21 3.28 -7.05 2.99
C ILE A 21 4.16 -6.82 4.20
N THR A 22 5.40 -7.26 4.08
CA THR A 22 6.45 -7.05 5.07
C THR A 22 7.50 -6.06 4.53
N ARG A 23 8.37 -5.58 5.41
CA ARG A 23 9.42 -4.60 5.06
C ARG A 23 10.51 -5.18 4.13
N ASP A 24 10.58 -6.50 4.00
CA ASP A 24 11.51 -7.19 3.11
C ASP A 24 10.93 -7.46 1.71
N CYS A 25 9.60 -7.34 1.54
CA CYS A 25 8.91 -7.57 0.28
C CYS A 25 9.28 -6.56 -0.83
N GLU A 26 9.29 -7.03 -2.08
CA GLU A 26 9.59 -6.18 -3.25
C GLU A 26 8.59 -5.02 -3.38
N LEU A 27 7.30 -5.29 -3.14
CA LEU A 27 6.27 -4.25 -3.19
C LEU A 27 6.55 -3.13 -2.19
N TYR A 28 6.99 -3.44 -0.96
CA TYR A 28 7.38 -2.41 0.00
C TYR A 28 8.54 -1.58 -0.52
N ARG A 29 9.61 -2.22 -1.02
CA ARG A 29 10.79 -1.51 -1.56
C ARG A 29 10.41 -0.59 -2.71
N ALA A 30 9.57 -1.07 -3.63
CA ALA A 30 9.08 -0.28 -4.75
C ALA A 30 8.26 0.94 -4.29
N LEU A 31 7.39 0.77 -3.29
CA LEU A 31 6.60 1.86 -2.72
C LEU A 31 7.49 2.87 -1.98
N ASN A 32 8.41 2.41 -1.13
CA ASN A 32 9.31 3.28 -0.38
C ASN A 32 10.19 4.10 -1.34
N MET A 33 10.80 3.46 -2.35
CA MET A 33 11.61 4.16 -3.35
C MET A 33 10.81 5.19 -4.16
N HIS A 34 9.51 4.95 -4.37
CA HIS A 34 8.66 5.86 -5.12
C HIS A 34 8.23 7.10 -4.33
N TYR A 35 7.81 6.90 -3.07
CA TYR A 35 7.20 7.95 -2.25
C TYR A 35 8.15 8.58 -1.21
N ASN A 36 9.21 7.88 -0.82
CA ASN A 36 10.21 8.29 0.17
C ASN A 36 11.61 8.31 -0.47
N LYS A 37 11.78 9.10 -1.54
CA LYS A 37 12.97 9.04 -2.44
C LYS A 37 14.30 9.33 -1.76
N ALA A 38 14.34 10.28 -0.84
CA ALA A 38 15.53 10.62 -0.07
C ALA A 38 15.69 9.72 1.16
N ASN A 39 14.71 8.84 1.41
CA ASN A 39 14.63 7.99 2.58
C ASN A 39 14.66 8.77 3.90
N ASP A 40 14.15 10.01 3.87
CA ASP A 40 14.08 10.92 5.02
C ASP A 40 13.24 10.33 6.16
N PHE A 41 12.28 9.46 5.82
CA PHE A 41 11.52 8.67 6.79
C PHE A 41 12.19 7.29 6.94
N GLU A 42 13.12 7.15 7.89
CA GLU A 42 13.82 5.88 8.13
C GLU A 42 12.84 4.74 8.47
N GLN A 43 11.77 5.05 9.21
CA GLN A 43 10.74 4.09 9.57
C GLN A 43 9.39 4.43 8.93
N VAL A 44 9.06 3.73 7.85
CA VAL A 44 7.69 3.76 7.30
C VAL A 44 6.71 3.18 8.34
N PRO A 45 5.61 3.91 8.66
CA PRO A 45 4.64 3.47 9.66
C PRO A 45 4.02 2.11 9.34
N GLU A 46 3.72 1.32 10.37
CA GLU A 46 3.06 0.00 10.19
C GLU A 46 1.71 0.13 9.50
N ARG A 47 0.99 1.22 9.80
CA ARG A 47 -0.28 1.54 9.16
C ARG A 47 -0.19 1.58 7.63
N PHE A 48 0.92 2.06 7.08
CA PHE A 48 1.13 2.06 5.63
C PHE A 48 1.20 0.64 5.07
N LEU A 49 1.89 -0.27 5.76
CA LEU A 49 1.99 -1.68 5.37
C LEU A 49 0.62 -2.37 5.43
N GLU A 50 -0.15 -2.11 6.48
CA GLU A 50 -1.52 -2.63 6.63
C GLU A 50 -2.42 -2.20 5.46
N VAL A 51 -2.45 -0.90 5.15
CA VAL A 51 -3.27 -0.36 4.07
C VAL A 51 -2.77 -0.86 2.70
N ALA A 52 -1.46 -0.96 2.50
CA ALA A 52 -0.87 -1.53 1.29
C ALA A 52 -1.27 -3.01 1.10
N GLN A 53 -1.28 -3.80 2.18
CA GLN A 53 -1.70 -5.19 2.16
C GLN A 53 -3.19 -5.34 1.83
N ILE A 54 -4.05 -4.58 2.52
CA ILE A 54 -5.49 -4.58 2.24
C ILE A 54 -5.74 -4.19 0.79
N THR A 55 -5.06 -3.13 0.32
CA THR A 55 -5.14 -2.70 -1.07
C THR A 55 -4.76 -3.83 -2.03
N LEU A 56 -3.63 -4.50 -1.81
CA LEU A 56 -3.20 -5.60 -2.68
C LEU A 56 -4.25 -6.72 -2.73
N ARG A 57 -4.82 -7.09 -1.59
CA ARG A 57 -5.86 -8.12 -1.48
C ARG A 57 -7.14 -7.73 -2.21
N GLU A 58 -7.57 -6.47 -2.13
CA GLU A 58 -8.73 -5.97 -2.88
C GLU A 58 -8.50 -6.03 -4.40
N PHE A 59 -7.30 -5.66 -4.86
CA PHE A 59 -6.92 -5.80 -6.28
C PHE A 59 -6.91 -7.27 -6.71
N PHE A 60 -6.31 -8.15 -5.92
CA PHE A 60 -6.25 -9.59 -6.19
C PHE A 60 -7.64 -10.22 -6.27
N ASN A 61 -8.50 -9.96 -5.29
CA ASN A 61 -9.87 -10.47 -5.25
C ASN A 61 -10.70 -10.00 -6.44
N ALA A 62 -10.55 -8.74 -6.84
CA ALA A 62 -11.26 -8.21 -8.00
C ALA A 62 -10.82 -8.90 -9.30
N ILE A 63 -9.52 -9.14 -9.48
CA ILE A 63 -8.97 -9.76 -10.70
C ILE A 63 -9.31 -11.26 -10.75
N ILE A 64 -9.15 -12.01 -9.65
CA ILE A 64 -9.55 -13.43 -9.61
C ILE A 64 -11.05 -13.60 -9.90
N ALA A 65 -11.88 -12.70 -9.38
CA ALA A 65 -13.32 -12.72 -9.64
C ALA A 65 -13.70 -12.20 -11.04
N GLY A 66 -12.73 -11.84 -11.89
CA GLY A 66 -12.95 -11.31 -13.24
C GLY A 66 -13.65 -9.95 -13.27
N LYS A 67 -13.64 -9.19 -12.16
CA LYS A 67 -14.28 -7.88 -12.06
C LYS A 67 -13.48 -6.78 -12.76
N ASP A 68 -12.21 -7.01 -13.05
CA ASP A 68 -11.29 -6.05 -13.67
C ASP A 68 -11.60 -5.73 -15.14
N VAL A 69 -12.54 -6.45 -15.75
CA VAL A 69 -13.10 -6.14 -17.09
C VAL A 69 -14.03 -4.92 -17.08
N ASP A 70 -14.63 -4.59 -15.93
CA ASP A 70 -15.49 -3.41 -15.80
C ASP A 70 -14.62 -2.16 -15.68
N PRO A 71 -14.79 -1.10 -16.51
CA PRO A 71 -13.95 0.11 -16.45
C PRO A 71 -13.91 0.81 -15.08
N SER A 72 -14.92 0.59 -14.24
CA SER A 72 -15.11 1.22 -12.95
C SER A 72 -14.71 0.33 -11.76
N TRP A 73 -14.17 -0.87 -11.99
CA TRP A 73 -13.82 -1.83 -10.93
C TRP A 73 -12.99 -1.25 -9.78
N LYS A 74 -12.03 -0.37 -10.12
CA LYS A 74 -11.16 0.31 -9.14
C LYS A 74 -11.93 1.23 -8.20
N LYS A 75 -13.12 1.73 -8.58
CA LYS A 75 -13.94 2.57 -7.70
C LYS A 75 -14.36 1.81 -6.44
N ALA A 76 -14.64 0.52 -6.53
CA ALA A 76 -14.97 -0.30 -5.36
C ALA A 76 -13.77 -0.39 -4.42
N ILE A 77 -12.58 -0.60 -4.97
CA ILE A 77 -11.32 -0.67 -4.22
C ILE A 77 -11.02 0.68 -3.54
N TYR A 78 -11.13 1.80 -4.26
CA TYR A 78 -10.91 3.13 -3.69
C TYR A 78 -11.87 3.45 -2.54
N LYS A 79 -13.13 2.98 -2.62
CA LYS A 79 -14.12 3.12 -1.54
C LYS A 79 -13.77 2.33 -0.27
N VAL A 80 -12.98 1.27 -0.38
CA VAL A 80 -12.48 0.52 0.77
C VAL A 80 -11.29 1.29 1.37
N ILE A 81 -10.32 1.66 0.53
CA ILE A 81 -9.08 2.30 0.96
C ILE A 81 -9.34 3.66 1.60
N CYS A 82 -10.24 4.49 1.06
CA CYS A 82 -10.50 5.83 1.60
C CYS A 82 -11.05 5.81 3.04
N LYS A 83 -11.57 4.67 3.50
CA LYS A 83 -12.03 4.50 4.89
C LYS A 83 -10.89 4.18 5.86
N LEU A 84 -9.71 3.87 5.33
CA LEU A 84 -8.52 3.53 6.11
C LEU A 84 -7.57 4.72 6.26
N ASP A 85 -7.83 5.81 5.53
CA ASP A 85 -7.07 7.04 5.58
C ASP A 85 -6.99 7.55 7.02
N SER A 86 -5.79 7.98 7.40
CA SER A 86 -5.48 8.58 8.69
C SER A 86 -5.25 10.07 8.50
N GLU A 87 -5.49 10.86 9.55
CA GLU A 87 -5.15 12.27 9.51
C GLU A 87 -3.65 12.45 9.32
N VAL A 88 -3.26 13.44 8.50
CA VAL A 88 -1.86 13.77 8.30
C VAL A 88 -1.35 14.45 9.58
N PRO A 89 -0.30 13.91 10.22
CA PRO A 89 0.25 14.49 11.45
C PRO A 89 0.60 15.99 11.29
N GLU A 90 0.29 16.80 12.31
CA GLU A 90 0.51 18.25 12.28
C GLU A 90 1.99 18.63 12.10
N ILE A 91 2.91 17.78 12.56
CA ILE A 91 4.37 17.93 12.40
C ILE A 91 4.79 18.14 10.94
N PHE A 92 4.05 17.57 9.97
CA PHE A 92 4.31 17.77 8.55
C PHE A 92 4.09 19.21 8.07
N LYS A 93 3.38 20.03 8.84
CA LYS A 93 3.21 21.45 8.57
C LYS A 93 4.36 22.30 9.12
N SER A 94 5.18 21.75 10.02
CA SER A 94 6.33 22.45 10.59
C SER A 94 7.45 22.57 9.55
N PRO A 95 8.09 23.75 9.41
CA PRO A 95 9.32 23.87 8.62
C PRO A 95 10.47 23.02 9.17
N ASN A 96 10.39 22.57 10.42
CA ASN A 96 11.37 21.70 11.07
C ASN A 96 10.92 20.22 11.14
N CYS A 97 9.89 19.84 10.36
CA CYS A 97 9.28 18.51 10.31
C CYS A 97 10.29 17.35 10.43
N LEU A 98 11.33 17.33 9.58
CA LEU A 98 12.31 16.24 9.56
C LEU A 98 13.13 16.15 10.84
N GLN A 99 13.46 17.28 11.47
CA GLN A 99 14.20 17.29 12.73
C GLN A 99 13.32 16.80 13.89
N GLU A 100 12.06 17.24 13.93
CA GLU A 100 11.11 16.82 14.95
C GLU A 100 10.77 15.32 14.85
N LEU A 101 10.66 14.78 13.63
CA LEU A 101 10.38 13.36 13.38
C LEU A 101 11.54 12.43 13.77
N LEU A 102 12.78 12.93 13.83
CA LEU A 102 13.95 12.17 14.26
C LEU A 102 14.13 12.16 15.79
N HIS A 103 13.34 12.96 16.51
CA HIS A 103 13.42 13.12 17.97
C HIS A 103 12.25 12.47 18.74
N GLU A 104 11.29 11.85 18.04
CA GLU A 104 10.28 10.93 18.61
C GLU A 104 10.76 9.47 18.55
#